data_AF-D2YY76-F1
#
_entry.id   AF-D2YY76-F1
#
_cell.length_a   1.000
_cell.length_b   1.000
_cell.length_c   1.000
_cell.angle_alpha   90.00
_cell.angle_beta   90.00
_cell.angle_gamma   90.00
#
_symmetry.space_group_name_H-M   'P 1'
#
loop_
_entity.id
_entity.type
_entity.pdbx_description
1 polymer ?
#
loop_
_entity_poly.entity_id
_entity_poly.type
_entity_poly.pdbx_seq_one_letter_code
_entity_poly.pdbx_strand_id
1 'polypeptide(L)'
;KHSTLLGELPPEKRMDTLCELNVIEQVYNLGHSTILQSAWKRGQKVMIHGWVYGLQDGRLHDLDITTISRESLEVRYRNAMAKLLQQQNQEG
;
A
#
# COMPACT_ATOMS: atom_id res chain seq x y z
N LYS A 1 13.03 6.17 -2.15
CA LYS A 1 13.22 5.08 -1.16
C LYS A 1 13.09 3.67 -1.76
N HIS A 2 12.48 3.47 -2.94
CA HIS A 2 12.35 2.14 -3.58
C HIS A 2 12.76 2.13 -5.07
N SER A 3 13.67 3.03 -5.46
CA SER A 3 14.06 3.25 -6.86
C SER A 3 14.71 2.04 -7.52
N THR A 4 15.40 1.20 -6.73
CA THR A 4 16.05 -0.02 -7.23
C THR A 4 15.03 -1.03 -7.74
N LEU A 5 13.91 -1.19 -7.02
CA LEU A 5 12.84 -2.13 -7.38
C LEU A 5 12.20 -1.80 -8.73
N LEU A 6 12.08 -0.52 -9.03
CA LEU A 6 11.47 -0.02 -10.24
C LEU A 6 12.43 -0.02 -11.44
N GLY A 7 13.73 -0.07 -11.18
CA GLY A 7 14.75 -0.09 -12.22
C GLY A 7 14.81 -1.42 -13.00
N GLU A 8 14.34 -2.51 -12.38
CA GLU A 8 14.43 -3.88 -12.91
C GLU A 8 13.18 -4.32 -13.68
N LEU A 9 12.07 -3.58 -13.59
CA LEU A 9 10.81 -3.93 -14.24
C LEU A 9 10.73 -3.46 -15.70
N PRO A 10 9.94 -4.12 -16.55
CA PRO A 10 9.57 -3.61 -17.88
C PRO A 10 8.90 -2.23 -17.78
N PRO A 11 9.14 -1.30 -18.73
CA PRO A 11 8.56 0.04 -18.69
C PRO A 11 7.04 0.08 -18.52
N GLU A 12 6.30 -0.85 -19.13
CA GLU A 12 4.84 -0.95 -18.96
C GLU A 12 4.41 -1.24 -17.51
N LYS A 13 5.13 -2.10 -16.78
CA LYS A 13 4.78 -2.50 -15.41
C LYS A 13 5.25 -1.52 -14.35
N ARG A 14 6.24 -0.67 -14.68
CA ARG A 14 6.78 0.33 -13.75
C ARG A 14 5.73 1.30 -13.26
N MET A 15 4.84 1.76 -14.15
CA MET A 15 3.84 2.77 -13.81
C MET A 15 2.80 2.20 -12.83
N ASP A 16 2.29 1.01 -13.10
CA ASP A 16 1.30 0.36 -12.25
C ASP A 16 1.89 0.03 -10.87
N THR A 17 3.10 -0.54 -10.84
CA THR A 17 3.83 -0.83 -9.60
C THR A 17 4.11 0.46 -8.80
N LEU A 18 4.45 1.56 -9.48
CA LEU A 18 4.63 2.87 -8.86
C LEU A 18 3.34 3.37 -8.20
N CYS A 19 2.20 3.20 -8.86
CA CYS A 19 0.90 3.58 -8.34
C CYS A 19 0.56 2.77 -7.08
N GLU A 20 0.71 1.45 -7.12
CA GLU A 20 0.45 0.57 -5.97
C GLU A 20 1.35 0.91 -4.79
N LEU A 21 2.66 1.05 -5.05
CA LEU A 21 3.63 1.43 -4.04
C LEU A 21 3.31 2.81 -3.44
N ASN A 22 2.89 3.78 -4.25
CA ASN A 22 2.51 5.10 -3.78
C ASN A 22 1.34 5.00 -2.79
N VAL A 23 0.29 4.23 -3.13
CA VAL A 23 -0.87 4.04 -2.25
C VAL A 23 -0.47 3.37 -0.94
N ILE A 24 0.33 2.30 -0.97
CA ILE A 24 0.81 1.61 0.24
C ILE A 24 1.58 2.57 1.15
N GLU A 25 2.51 3.34 0.59
CA GLU A 25 3.30 4.34 1.34
C GLU A 25 2.43 5.47 1.89
N GLN A 26 1.43 5.94 1.14
CA GLN A 26 0.53 7.00 1.63
C GLN A 26 -0.39 6.51 2.75
N VAL A 27 -0.90 5.28 2.69
CA VAL A 27 -1.65 4.69 3.81
C VAL A 27 -0.76 4.58 5.05
N TYR A 28 0.50 4.16 4.88
CA TYR A 28 1.46 4.07 5.97
C TYR A 28 1.77 5.45 6.59
N ASN A 29 2.01 6.46 5.77
CA ASN A 29 2.25 7.83 6.22
C ASN A 29 1.02 8.43 6.92
N LEU A 30 -0.18 8.21 6.38
CA LEU A 30 -1.43 8.67 6.99
C LEU A 30 -1.66 8.01 8.34
N GLY A 31 -1.43 6.69 8.44
CA GLY A 31 -1.50 5.96 9.70
C GLY A 31 -0.50 6.46 10.74
N HIS A 32 0.68 6.95 10.31
CA HIS A 32 1.69 7.56 11.18
C HIS A 32 1.42 9.02 11.56
N SER A 33 0.41 9.66 10.96
CA SER A 33 0.07 11.03 11.30
C SER A 33 -0.38 11.16 12.76
N THR A 34 -0.06 12.29 13.39
CA THR A 34 -0.47 12.57 14.78
C THR A 34 -2.00 12.54 14.95
N ILE A 35 -2.74 12.90 13.90
CA ILE A 35 -4.21 12.89 13.87
C ILE A 35 -4.75 11.47 14.03
N LEU A 36 -4.28 10.53 13.20
CA LEU A 36 -4.73 9.13 13.23
C LEU A 36 -4.25 8.42 14.49
N GLN A 37 -2.99 8.62 14.87
CA GLN A 37 -2.45 8.06 16.11
C GLN A 37 -3.23 8.52 17.34
N SER A 38 -3.60 9.81 17.40
CA SER A 38 -4.45 10.33 18.47
C SER A 38 -5.87 9.77 18.42
N ALA A 39 -6.40 9.45 17.22
CA ALA A 39 -7.72 8.86 17.05
C ALA A 39 -7.79 7.44 17.56
N TRP A 40 -6.81 6.61 17.21
CA TRP A 40 -6.71 5.26 17.74
C TRP A 40 -6.44 5.26 19.24
N LYS A 41 -5.56 6.14 19.75
CA LYS A 41 -5.27 6.24 21.18
C LYS A 41 -6.49 6.60 22.04
N ARG A 42 -7.41 7.44 21.52
CA ARG A 42 -8.67 7.79 22.21
C ARG A 42 -9.81 6.77 21.98
N GLY A 43 -9.53 5.64 21.34
CA GLY A 43 -10.50 4.57 21.09
C GLY A 43 -11.48 4.85 19.95
N GLN A 44 -11.22 5.86 19.10
CA GLN A 44 -12.06 6.13 17.95
C GLN A 44 -11.89 5.02 16.90
N LYS A 45 -13.00 4.45 16.43
CA LYS A 45 -13.01 3.41 15.39
C LYS A 45 -12.78 4.03 14.02
N VAL A 46 -11.52 4.16 13.62
CA VAL A 46 -11.11 4.67 12.30
C VAL A 46 -10.38 3.57 11.54
N MET A 47 -10.76 3.37 10.28
CA MET A 47 -10.13 2.43 9.36
C MET A 47 -9.58 3.20 8.16
N ILE A 48 -8.42 2.78 7.65
CA ILE A 48 -7.82 3.32 6.43
C ILE A 48 -7.76 2.19 5.42
N HIS A 49 -8.17 2.44 4.18
CA HIS A 49 -8.09 1.50 3.06
C HIS A 49 -7.12 2.03 2.01
N GLY A 50 -6.50 1.12 1.24
CA GLY A 50 -5.65 1.45 0.11
C GLY A 50 -6.04 0.62 -1.09
N TRP A 51 -6.66 1.25 -2.07
CA TRP A 51 -7.12 0.63 -3.31
C TRP A 51 -6.51 1.34 -4.50
N VAL A 52 -6.27 0.59 -5.58
CA VAL A 52 -5.99 1.13 -6.90
C VAL A 52 -7.10 0.70 -7.86
N TYR A 53 -7.25 1.45 -8.95
CA TYR A 53 -8.23 1.13 -9.98
C TYR A 53 -7.55 1.08 -11.34
N GLY A 54 -7.80 0.00 -12.08
CA GLY A 54 -7.34 -0.11 -13.46
C GLY A 54 -8.19 0.76 -14.36
N LEU A 55 -7.58 1.72 -15.06
CA LEU A 55 -8.29 2.55 -16.04
C LEU A 55 -8.78 1.74 -17.25
N GLN A 56 -8.12 0.61 -17.54
CA GLN A 56 -8.43 -0.21 -18.72
C GLN A 56 -9.60 -1.18 -18.49
N ASP A 57 -9.74 -1.71 -17.27
CA ASP A 57 -10.73 -2.74 -16.94
C ASP A 57 -11.78 -2.27 -15.91
N GLY A 58 -11.59 -1.08 -15.32
CA GLY A 58 -12.46 -0.51 -14.31
C GLY A 58 -12.47 -1.28 -12.99
N ARG A 59 -11.52 -2.19 -12.76
CA ARG A 59 -11.51 -3.04 -11.56
C ARG A 59 -10.79 -2.36 -10.42
N LEU A 60 -11.40 -2.42 -9.24
CA LEU A 60 -10.75 -2.07 -7.98
C LEU A 60 -9.85 -3.24 -7.55
N HIS A 61 -8.63 -2.91 -7.13
CA HIS A 61 -7.70 -3.85 -6.54
C HIS A 61 -7.39 -3.42 -5.12
N ASP A 62 -7.66 -4.32 -4.18
CA ASP A 62 -7.30 -4.13 -2.79
C ASP A 62 -5.83 -4.51 -2.58
N LEU A 63 -5.05 -3.55 -2.06
CA LEU A 63 -3.63 -3.73 -1.77
C LEU A 63 -3.36 -4.41 -0.42
N ASP A 64 -4.41 -4.90 0.26
CA ASP A 64 -4.35 -5.59 1.55
C ASP A 64 -3.71 -4.77 2.68
N ILE A 65 -3.78 -3.44 2.54
CA ILE A 65 -3.19 -2.48 3.47
C ILE A 65 -4.20 -1.91 4.48
N THR A 66 -5.41 -2.46 4.54
CA THR A 66 -6.51 -1.92 5.35
C THR A 66 -6.25 -1.98 6.86
N THR A 67 -5.99 -0.86 7.51
CA THR A 67 -5.59 -0.81 8.93
C THR A 67 -6.64 -0.17 9.83
N ILE A 68 -6.72 -0.64 11.08
CA ILE A 68 -7.61 -0.13 12.14
C ILE A 68 -6.88 0.34 13.40
N SER A 69 -5.56 0.14 13.44
CA SER A 69 -4.71 0.48 14.59
C SER A 69 -3.26 0.60 14.14
N ARG A 70 -2.41 1.18 15.00
CA ARG A 70 -0.97 1.26 14.74
C ARG A 70 -0.35 -0.12 14.55
N GLU A 71 -0.74 -1.09 15.36
CA GLU A 71 -0.20 -2.45 15.31
C GLU A 71 -0.59 -3.13 13.99
N SER A 72 -1.86 -3.00 13.58
CA SER A 72 -2.31 -3.58 12.31
C SER A 72 -1.70 -2.87 11.09
N LEU A 73 -1.35 -1.58 11.21
CA LEU A 73 -0.67 -0.83 10.15
C LEU A 73 0.70 -1.43 9.86
N GLU A 74 1.49 -1.70 10.89
CA GLU A 74 2.83 -2.27 10.76
C GLU A 74 2.81 -3.65 10.10
N VAL A 75 1.88 -4.51 10.52
CA VAL A 75 1.75 -5.86 9.96
C VAL A 75 1.32 -5.78 8.50
N ARG A 76 0.29 -4.98 8.21
CA ARG A 76 -0.26 -4.90 6.85
C ARG A 76 0.66 -4.21 5.87
N TYR A 77 1.42 -3.21 6.30
CA TYR A 77 2.45 -2.60 5.46
C TYR A 77 3.51 -3.62 5.03
N ARG A 78 4.02 -4.41 5.97
CA ARG A 78 4.98 -5.48 5.64
C ARG A 78 4.38 -6.52 4.69
N ASN A 79 3.14 -6.93 4.92
CA ASN A 79 2.46 -7.91 4.07
C ASN A 79 2.22 -7.37 2.66
N ALA A 80 1.71 -6.14 2.53
CA ALA A 80 1.46 -5.49 1.26
C ALA A 80 2.75 -5.30 0.45
N MET A 81 3.84 -4.85 1.11
CA MET A 81 5.15 -4.74 0.49
C MET A 81 5.69 -6.11 0.04
N ALA A 82 5.59 -7.15 0.88
CA ALA A 82 6.03 -8.50 0.52
C ALA A 82 5.24 -9.06 -0.67
N LYS A 83 3.92 -8.85 -0.70
CA LYS A 83 3.05 -9.27 -1.80
C LYS A 83 3.40 -8.56 -3.10
N LEU A 84 3.61 -7.24 -3.05
CA LEU A 84 4.03 -6.45 -4.21
C LEU A 84 5.35 -6.98 -4.78
N LEU A 85 6.33 -7.28 -3.93
CA LEU A 85 7.61 -7.86 -4.34
C LEU A 85 7.47 -9.26 -4.97
N GLN A 86 6.58 -10.10 -4.44
CA GLN A 86 6.34 -11.44 -4.97
C GLN A 86 5.65 -11.42 -6.33
N GLN A 87 4.66 -10.55 -6.52
CA GLN A 87 3.93 -10.39 -7.79
C GLN A 87 4.88 -10.03 -8.94
N GLN A 88 5.87 -9.17 -8.67
CA GLN A 88 6.85 -8.79 -9.67
C GLN A 88 7.83 -9.93 -10.04
N ASN A 89 8.04 -10.91 -9.16
CA ASN A 89 8.94 -12.05 -9.41
C ASN A 89 8.25 -13.22 -10.12
N GLN A 90 6.91 -13.28 -10.17
CA GLN A 90 6.15 -14.42 -10.69
C GLN A 90 5.72 -14.28 -12.15
N GLU A 91 5.92 -13.11 -12.77
CA GLU A 91 5.50 -12.83 -14.15
C GLU A 91 6.68 -12.47 -15.08
N GLY A 92 7.89 -12.90 -14.71
CA GLY A 92 9.12 -12.75 -15.49
C GLY A 92 9.58 -14.07 -16.12
#